data_AF-A0A329MIF5-F1
#
_entry.id   AF-A0A329MIF5-F1
#
_cell.length_a   1.000
_cell.length_b   1.000
_cell.length_c   1.000
_cell.angle_alpha   90.00
_cell.angle_beta   90.00
_cell.angle_gamma   90.00
#
_symmetry.space_group_name_H-M   'P 1'
#
loop_
_entity.id
_entity.type
_entity.pdbx_description
1 polymer ?
#
loop_
_entity_poly.entity_id
_entity_poly.type
_entity_poly.pdbx_seq_one_letter_code
_entity_poly.pdbx_strand_id
1 'polypeptide(L)'
;MTKKIENARKYLQQAHEIKGTSMGFLRERVFSMREELSKIRGDKNLSAQGKSVKTAQAKAKRGVEFLQQTHTRRQEYVLNLKKAVREAEGVIYETVQKPDETKLERFESEMRTLKTELLLSMRKDTALRKFSEFISRIDDAYLASIVREQYADFAGPIISLAGTDVSVKGELARTFEQLKTGFESPEVAEARMILESANAFLESPRLFAPGLADEAVDEVFSYSERDLEIEGRTPGSRNVTIRQYINDTDTYFQAYPDKKPADYVGQ
;
A
#
# COMPACT_ATOMS: atom_id res chain seq x y z
N MET A 1 -11.93 -16.65 10.27
CA MET A 1 -10.72 -15.88 9.92
C MET A 1 -9.75 -16.78 9.16
N THR A 2 -9.48 -16.47 7.90
CA THR A 2 -8.59 -17.27 7.04
C THR A 2 -7.12 -16.97 7.35
N LYS A 3 -6.22 -17.93 7.12
CA LYS A 3 -4.77 -17.72 7.29
C LYS A 3 -4.23 -16.56 6.43
N LYS A 4 -4.85 -16.32 5.27
CA LYS A 4 -4.49 -15.22 4.36
C LYS A 4 -4.75 -13.84 4.96
N ILE A 5 -5.92 -13.62 5.59
CA ILE A 5 -6.20 -12.31 6.20
C ILE A 5 -5.28 -12.03 7.39
N GLU A 6 -4.94 -13.05 8.17
CA GLU A 6 -3.96 -12.94 9.27
C GLU A 6 -2.57 -12.58 8.74
N ASN A 7 -2.13 -13.23 7.65
CA ASN A 7 -0.87 -12.89 6.99
C ASN A 7 -0.88 -11.48 6.42
N ALA A 8 -1.96 -11.06 5.76
CA ALA A 8 -2.11 -9.72 5.21
C ALA A 8 -1.95 -8.65 6.30
N ARG A 9 -2.61 -8.86 7.46
CA ARG A 9 -2.49 -8.01 8.64
C ARG A 9 -1.07 -7.98 9.18
N LYS A 10 -0.44 -9.14 9.33
CA LYS A 10 0.95 -9.26 9.81
C LYS A 10 1.92 -8.49 8.92
N TYR A 11 1.83 -8.65 7.60
CA TYR A 11 2.73 -7.95 6.68
C TYR A 11 2.51 -6.43 6.68
N LEU A 12 1.25 -5.98 6.77
CA LEU A 12 0.96 -4.55 6.91
C LEU A 12 1.52 -4.00 8.23
N GLN A 13 1.37 -4.73 9.34
CA GLN A 13 1.93 -4.36 10.63
C GLN A 13 3.47 -4.27 10.58
N GLN A 14 4.15 -5.25 9.97
CA GLN A 14 5.60 -5.22 9.80
C GLN A 14 6.05 -3.99 8.98
N ALA A 15 5.31 -3.63 7.94
CA ALA A 15 5.56 -2.39 7.19
C ALA A 15 5.41 -1.14 8.08
N HIS A 16 4.37 -1.10 8.93
CA HIS A 16 4.19 -0.02 9.90
C HIS A 16 5.31 0.04 10.94
N GLU A 17 5.80 -1.09 11.44
CA GLU A 17 6.91 -1.16 12.39
C GLU A 17 8.22 -0.63 11.78
N ILE A 18 8.52 -0.99 10.53
CA ILE A 18 9.69 -0.46 9.82
C ILE A 18 9.58 1.05 9.69
N LYS A 19 8.43 1.57 9.26
CA LYS A 19 8.18 3.01 9.14
C LYS A 19 8.27 3.71 10.50
N GLY A 20 7.63 3.16 11.53
CA GLY A 20 7.62 3.71 12.89
C GLY A 20 9.00 3.76 13.54
N THR A 21 9.87 2.78 13.26
CA THR A 21 11.25 2.75 13.78
C THR A 21 12.26 3.53 12.91
N SER A 22 11.87 4.00 11.72
CA SER A 22 12.80 4.65 10.78
C SER A 22 13.38 5.96 11.34
N MET A 23 12.60 6.76 12.06
CA MET A 23 13.14 7.97 12.71
C MET A 23 14.12 7.65 13.84
N GLY A 24 13.90 6.56 14.60
CA GLY A 24 14.85 6.09 15.62
C GLY A 24 16.17 5.67 14.99
N PHE A 25 16.09 4.88 13.92
CA PHE A 25 17.26 4.49 13.11
C PHE A 25 18.03 5.71 12.58
N LEU A 26 17.35 6.72 12.04
CA LEU A 26 18.00 7.95 11.57
C LEU A 26 18.75 8.66 12.71
N ARG A 27 18.10 8.85 13.86
CA ARG A 27 18.71 9.52 15.02
C ARG A 27 19.96 8.79 15.52
N GLU A 28 19.90 7.46 15.59
CA GLU A 28 21.05 6.64 15.98
C GLU A 28 22.24 6.85 15.03
N ARG A 29 21.98 6.87 13.72
CA ARG A 29 23.01 7.10 12.70
C ARG A 29 23.60 8.50 12.76
N VAL A 30 22.76 9.52 12.95
CA VAL A 30 23.20 10.90 13.14
C VAL A 30 24.05 11.03 14.41
N PHE A 31 23.60 10.45 15.53
CA PHE A 31 24.34 10.47 16.78
C PHE A 31 25.72 9.81 16.65
N SER A 32 25.76 8.59 16.10
CA SER A 32 27.02 7.86 15.86
C SER A 32 27.98 8.66 14.97
N MET A 33 27.46 9.32 13.94
CA MET A 33 28.25 10.16 13.05
C MET A 33 28.78 11.42 13.77
N ARG A 34 27.97 12.08 14.61
CA ARG A 34 28.43 13.22 15.43
C ARG A 34 29.59 12.84 16.34
N GLU A 35 29.51 11.67 17.00
CA GLU A 35 30.58 11.18 17.87
C GLU A 35 31.88 10.93 17.09
N GLU A 36 31.79 10.31 15.91
CA GLU A 36 32.94 10.06 15.03
C GLU A 36 33.59 11.38 14.59
N LEU A 37 32.79 12.36 14.15
CA LEU A 37 33.28 13.68 13.78
C LEU A 37 33.91 14.44 14.95
N SER A 38 33.33 14.33 16.14
CA SER A 38 33.88 14.93 17.36
C SER A 38 35.26 14.36 17.70
N LYS A 39 35.44 13.03 17.58
CA LYS A 39 36.74 12.37 17.77
C LYS A 39 37.78 12.87 16.78
N ILE A 40 37.43 13.00 15.49
CA ILE A 40 38.35 13.54 14.47
C ILE A 40 38.74 14.99 14.78
N ARG A 41 37.79 15.82 15.19
CA ARG A 41 38.05 17.23 15.56
C ARG A 41 38.92 17.34 16.81
N GLY A 42 38.71 16.48 17.79
CA GLY A 42 39.46 16.45 19.05
C GLY A 42 40.85 15.82 18.97
N ASP A 43 41.17 15.10 17.90
CA ASP A 43 42.47 14.44 17.73
C ASP A 43 43.62 15.46 17.65
N LYS A 44 44.51 15.45 18.65
CA LYS A 44 45.66 16.36 18.71
C LYS A 44 46.80 15.96 17.78
N ASN A 45 46.78 14.72 17.27
CA ASN A 45 47.81 14.21 16.36
C ASN A 45 47.55 14.59 14.89
N LEU A 46 46.43 15.24 14.60
CA LEU A 46 46.07 15.66 13.25
C LEU A 46 46.27 17.17 13.06
N SER A 47 46.94 17.53 11.97
CA SER A 47 46.93 18.89 11.46
C SER A 47 45.52 19.31 11.04
N ALA A 48 45.27 20.62 10.89
CA ALA A 48 43.99 21.12 10.40
C ALA A 48 43.58 20.49 9.06
N GLN A 49 44.54 20.34 8.14
CA GLN A 49 44.35 19.65 6.87
C GLN A 49 44.03 18.16 7.06
N GLY A 50 44.75 17.47 7.94
CA GLY A 50 44.50 16.06 8.25
C GLY A 50 43.10 15.82 8.85
N LYS A 51 42.61 16.73 9.69
CA LYS A 51 41.24 16.69 10.23
C LYS A 51 40.19 16.88 9.13
N SER A 52 40.43 17.79 8.19
CA SER A 52 39.54 18.01 7.05
C SER A 52 39.44 16.76 6.17
N VAL A 53 40.60 16.18 5.78
CA VAL A 53 40.66 14.95 4.98
C VAL A 53 39.92 13.80 5.67
N LYS A 54 40.22 13.54 6.95
CA LYS A 54 39.56 12.47 7.70
C LYS A 54 38.06 12.71 7.86
N THR A 55 37.63 13.95 8.04
CA THR A 55 36.21 14.31 8.12
C THR A 55 35.49 14.00 6.80
N ALA A 56 36.06 14.41 5.67
CA ALA A 56 35.49 14.15 4.35
C ALA A 56 35.38 12.64 4.07
N GLN A 57 36.45 11.89 4.37
CA GLN A 57 36.47 10.42 4.22
C GLN A 57 35.41 9.74 5.11
N ALA A 58 35.30 10.14 6.37
CA ALA A 58 34.29 9.61 7.29
C ALA A 58 32.87 9.89 6.76
N LYS A 59 32.59 11.13 6.33
CA LYS A 59 31.30 11.51 5.74
C LYS A 59 30.96 10.70 4.49
N ALA A 60 31.91 10.54 3.57
CA ALA A 60 31.72 9.77 2.35
C ALA A 60 31.43 8.30 2.65
N LYS A 61 32.24 7.66 3.51
CA LYS A 61 32.07 6.25 3.87
C LYS A 61 30.75 6.02 4.61
N ARG A 62 30.51 6.74 5.70
CA ARG A 62 29.30 6.60 6.52
C ARG A 62 28.04 6.98 5.76
N GLY A 63 28.16 7.92 4.83
CA GLY A 63 27.08 8.31 3.96
C GLY A 63 26.60 7.19 3.04
N VAL A 64 27.55 6.49 2.40
CA VAL A 64 27.23 5.32 1.56
C VAL A 64 26.63 4.20 2.42
N GLU A 65 27.24 3.90 3.58
CA GLU A 65 26.71 2.89 4.52
C GLU A 65 25.28 3.20 4.96
N PHE A 66 25.00 4.48 5.25
CA PHE A 66 23.66 4.95 5.62
C PHE A 66 22.65 4.75 4.49
N LEU A 67 23.00 5.10 3.25
CA LEU A 67 22.14 4.92 2.08
C LEU A 67 21.89 3.44 1.79
N GLN A 68 22.90 2.57 1.95
CA GLN A 68 22.76 1.12 1.77
C GLN A 68 21.75 0.55 2.76
N GLN A 69 21.88 0.89 4.05
CA GLN A 69 20.97 0.40 5.09
C GLN A 69 19.55 0.97 4.92
N THR A 70 19.45 2.24 4.53
CA THR A 70 18.17 2.89 4.22
C THR A 70 17.49 2.18 3.04
N HIS A 71 18.25 1.81 2.01
CA HIS A 71 17.74 1.06 0.87
C HIS A 71 17.24 -0.32 1.26
N THR A 72 18.00 -1.08 2.05
CA THR A 72 17.55 -2.39 2.56
C THR A 72 16.26 -2.24 3.37
N ARG A 73 16.17 -1.27 4.29
CA ARG A 73 14.92 -0.98 5.03
C ARG A 73 13.76 -0.63 4.11
N ARG A 74 14.00 0.14 3.05
CA ARG A 74 12.96 0.52 2.08
C ARG A 74 12.50 -0.69 1.27
N GLN A 75 13.43 -1.54 0.83
CA GLN A 75 13.10 -2.78 0.14
C GLN A 75 12.27 -3.71 1.04
N GLU A 76 12.65 -3.87 2.31
CA GLU A 76 11.89 -4.66 3.28
C GLU A 76 10.49 -4.09 3.52
N TYR A 77 10.37 -2.77 3.68
CA TYR A 77 9.10 -2.07 3.80
C TYR A 77 8.19 -2.33 2.59
N VAL A 78 8.69 -2.09 1.38
CA VAL A 78 7.95 -2.30 0.12
C VAL A 78 7.59 -3.77 -0.08
N LEU A 79 8.49 -4.69 0.27
CA LEU A 79 8.22 -6.13 0.16
C LEU A 79 7.07 -6.54 1.06
N ASN A 80 7.04 -6.07 2.30
CA ASN A 80 5.94 -6.35 3.24
C ASN A 80 4.62 -5.78 2.72
N LEU A 81 4.60 -4.55 2.19
CA LEU A 81 3.39 -4.00 1.56
C LEU A 81 2.90 -4.86 0.38
N LYS A 82 3.81 -5.29 -0.51
CA LYS A 82 3.47 -6.17 -1.64
C LYS A 82 2.95 -7.54 -1.19
N LYS A 83 3.51 -8.10 -0.11
CA LYS A 83 3.01 -9.35 0.49
C LYS A 83 1.61 -9.14 1.09
N ALA A 84 1.37 -8.02 1.78
CA ALA A 84 0.04 -7.67 2.30
C ALA A 84 -1.00 -7.55 1.19
N VAL A 85 -0.68 -6.86 0.09
CA VAL A 85 -1.54 -6.76 -1.11
C VAL A 85 -1.88 -8.15 -1.64
N ARG A 86 -0.87 -9.00 -1.89
CA ARG A 86 -1.09 -10.34 -2.44
C ARG A 86 -2.01 -11.20 -1.57
N GLU A 87 -1.79 -11.21 -0.25
CA GLU A 87 -2.61 -11.99 0.68
C GLU A 87 -4.04 -11.44 0.77
N ALA A 88 -4.20 -10.11 0.77
CA ALA A 88 -5.51 -9.46 0.77
C ALA A 88 -6.31 -9.73 -0.53
N GLU A 89 -5.67 -9.59 -1.69
CA GLU A 89 -6.24 -10.00 -2.98
C GLU A 89 -6.62 -11.48 -2.97
N GLY A 90 -5.77 -12.32 -2.37
CA GLY A 90 -6.03 -13.74 -2.21
C GLY A 90 -7.25 -14.09 -1.35
N VAL A 91 -7.75 -13.17 -0.52
CA VAL A 91 -9.01 -13.28 0.24
C VAL A 91 -10.17 -12.71 -0.58
N ILE A 92 -9.99 -11.54 -1.18
CA ILE A 92 -11.04 -10.85 -1.97
C ILE A 92 -11.47 -11.69 -3.19
N TYR A 93 -10.50 -12.31 -3.85
CA TYR A 93 -10.70 -13.13 -5.04
C TYR A 93 -10.70 -14.62 -4.73
N GLU A 94 -10.73 -15.01 -3.45
CA GLU A 94 -10.98 -16.40 -3.09
C GLU A 94 -12.37 -16.78 -3.58
N THR A 95 -12.46 -17.86 -4.37
CA THR A 95 -13.73 -18.31 -4.95
C THR A 95 -14.73 -18.53 -3.83
N VAL A 96 -15.82 -17.76 -3.85
CA VAL A 96 -16.91 -17.89 -2.88
C VAL A 96 -17.39 -19.34 -2.93
N GLN A 97 -17.45 -20.00 -1.77
CA GLN A 97 -17.85 -21.40 -1.73
C GLN A 97 -19.27 -21.54 -2.29
N LYS A 98 -19.42 -22.47 -3.24
CA LYS A 98 -20.73 -22.83 -3.78
C LYS A 98 -21.56 -23.45 -2.63
N PRO A 99 -22.80 -22.99 -2.39
CA PRO A 99 -23.67 -23.60 -1.40
C PRO A 99 -24.02 -25.04 -1.79
N ASP A 100 -24.65 -25.77 -0.87
CA ASP A 100 -25.11 -27.12 -1.16
C ASP A 100 -26.07 -27.14 -2.38
N GLU A 101 -26.09 -28.26 -3.09
CA GLU A 101 -26.82 -28.39 -4.34
C GLU A 101 -28.32 -28.13 -4.16
N THR A 102 -28.90 -28.57 -3.03
CA THR A 102 -30.32 -28.33 -2.74
C THR A 102 -30.64 -26.85 -2.54
N LYS A 103 -29.80 -26.11 -1.80
CA LYS A 103 -29.95 -24.66 -1.62
C LYS A 103 -29.82 -23.93 -2.95
N LEU A 104 -28.85 -24.32 -3.78
CA LEU A 104 -28.67 -23.72 -5.10
C LEU A 104 -29.87 -23.99 -6.03
N GLU A 105 -30.36 -25.22 -6.10
CA GLU A 105 -31.51 -25.57 -6.94
C GLU A 105 -32.77 -24.80 -6.53
N ARG A 106 -33.02 -24.67 -5.22
CA ARG A 106 -34.15 -23.87 -4.71
C ARG A 106 -34.00 -22.41 -5.11
N PHE A 107 -32.81 -21.84 -4.92
CA PHE A 107 -32.53 -20.47 -5.31
C PHE A 107 -32.70 -20.25 -6.82
N GLU A 108 -32.19 -21.14 -7.68
CA GLU A 108 -32.35 -21.04 -9.13
C GLU A 108 -33.81 -21.17 -9.56
N SER A 109 -34.62 -21.97 -8.86
CA SER A 109 -36.06 -22.07 -9.07
C SER A 109 -36.78 -20.77 -8.70
N GLU A 110 -36.49 -20.21 -7.53
CA GLU A 110 -37.04 -18.92 -7.07
C GLU A 110 -36.64 -17.78 -8.00
N MET A 111 -35.38 -17.78 -8.44
CA MET A 111 -34.83 -16.79 -9.37
C MET A 111 -35.55 -16.83 -10.73
N ARG A 112 -35.79 -18.02 -11.29
CA ARG A 112 -36.56 -18.18 -12.55
C ARG A 112 -38.01 -17.73 -12.39
N THR A 113 -38.61 -18.06 -11.25
CA THR A 113 -39.97 -17.61 -10.91
C THR A 113 -40.03 -16.09 -10.86
N LEU A 114 -39.09 -15.45 -10.15
CA LEU A 114 -39.02 -14.00 -10.07
C LEU A 114 -38.85 -13.34 -11.44
N LYS A 115 -37.91 -13.82 -12.28
CA LYS A 115 -37.73 -13.26 -13.64
C LYS A 115 -39.04 -13.28 -14.42
N THR A 116 -39.79 -14.39 -14.34
CA THR A 116 -41.10 -14.52 -14.98
C THR A 116 -42.11 -13.54 -14.40
N GLU A 117 -42.19 -13.41 -13.08
CA GLU A 117 -43.09 -12.46 -12.42
C GLU A 117 -42.77 -11.00 -12.73
N LEU A 118 -41.49 -10.63 -12.85
CA LEU A 118 -41.07 -9.28 -13.23
C LEU A 118 -41.44 -8.96 -14.68
N LEU A 119 -41.25 -9.91 -15.60
CA LEU A 119 -41.64 -9.77 -17.01
C LEU A 119 -43.15 -9.61 -17.19
N LEU A 120 -43.95 -10.30 -16.37
CA LEU A 120 -45.42 -10.24 -16.42
C LEU A 120 -46.01 -9.12 -15.56
N SER A 121 -45.19 -8.37 -14.82
CA SER A 121 -45.69 -7.31 -13.95
C SER A 121 -46.22 -6.13 -14.77
N MET A 122 -47.39 -5.62 -14.39
CA MET A 122 -48.01 -4.44 -15.01
C MET A 122 -47.71 -3.15 -14.24
N ARG A 123 -47.08 -3.25 -13.05
CA ARG A 123 -46.86 -2.12 -12.15
C ARG A 123 -45.42 -2.09 -11.66
N LYS A 124 -44.74 -0.96 -11.89
CA LYS A 124 -43.35 -0.73 -11.47
C LYS A 124 -43.15 -0.95 -9.96
N ASP A 125 -44.03 -0.43 -9.10
CA ASP A 125 -43.89 -0.51 -7.64
C ASP A 125 -43.99 -1.96 -7.15
N THR A 126 -44.84 -2.76 -7.79
CA THR A 126 -44.98 -4.18 -7.47
C THR A 126 -43.76 -4.98 -7.91
N ALA A 127 -43.24 -4.69 -9.10
CA ALA A 127 -42.04 -5.34 -9.63
C ALA A 127 -40.81 -5.02 -8.76
N LEU A 128 -40.63 -3.73 -8.42
CA LEU A 128 -39.55 -3.27 -7.56
C LEU A 128 -39.62 -3.90 -6.16
N ARG A 129 -40.79 -3.90 -5.53
CA ARG A 129 -40.98 -4.54 -4.22
C ARG A 129 -40.64 -6.03 -4.25
N LYS A 130 -41.13 -6.78 -5.25
CA LYS A 130 -40.83 -8.22 -5.38
C LYS A 130 -39.33 -8.47 -5.52
N PHE A 131 -38.64 -7.64 -6.31
CA PHE A 131 -37.21 -7.75 -6.48
C PHE A 131 -36.43 -7.43 -5.21
N SER A 132 -36.78 -6.35 -4.51
CA SER A 132 -36.18 -6.00 -3.21
C SER A 132 -36.43 -7.07 -2.15
N GLU A 133 -37.65 -7.64 -2.08
CA GLU A 133 -37.97 -8.76 -1.18
C GLU A 133 -37.11 -9.99 -1.48
N PHE A 134 -36.93 -10.35 -2.75
CA PHE A 134 -36.05 -11.45 -3.13
C PHE A 134 -34.61 -11.22 -2.66
N ILE A 135 -34.05 -10.03 -2.91
CA ILE A 135 -32.68 -9.69 -2.51
C ILE A 135 -32.53 -9.72 -0.98
N SER A 136 -33.53 -9.26 -0.24
CA SER A 136 -33.49 -9.28 1.24
C SER A 136 -33.46 -10.68 1.85
N ARG A 137 -33.83 -11.72 1.09
CA ARG A 137 -33.79 -13.13 1.52
C ARG A 137 -32.49 -13.83 1.17
N ILE A 138 -31.65 -13.22 0.34
CA ILE A 138 -30.34 -13.76 0.05
C ILE A 138 -29.52 -13.64 1.34
N ASP A 139 -28.89 -14.74 1.73
CA ASP A 139 -28.06 -14.86 2.92
C ASP A 139 -26.64 -15.38 2.59
N ASP A 140 -26.35 -15.56 1.31
CA ASP A 140 -25.18 -16.26 0.80
C ASP A 140 -24.49 -15.43 -0.30
N ALA A 141 -23.17 -15.28 -0.18
CA ALA A 141 -22.38 -14.45 -1.07
C ALA A 141 -22.28 -15.02 -2.50
N TYR A 142 -22.34 -16.34 -2.67
CA TYR A 142 -22.33 -16.97 -3.99
C TYR A 142 -23.66 -16.70 -4.69
N LEU A 143 -24.78 -16.86 -3.99
CA LEU A 143 -26.11 -16.56 -4.52
C LEU A 143 -26.24 -15.06 -4.87
N ALA A 144 -25.76 -14.17 -4.01
CA ALA A 144 -25.71 -12.73 -4.29
C ALA A 144 -24.90 -12.40 -5.55
N SER A 145 -23.78 -13.11 -5.77
CA SER A 145 -22.93 -12.94 -6.96
C SER A 145 -23.68 -13.29 -8.24
N ILE A 146 -24.48 -14.37 -8.24
CA ILE A 146 -25.32 -14.77 -9.38
C ILE A 146 -26.35 -13.67 -9.70
N VAL A 147 -27.03 -13.12 -8.69
CA VAL A 147 -27.99 -12.02 -8.89
C VAL A 147 -27.30 -10.79 -9.45
N ARG A 148 -26.10 -10.46 -8.95
CA ARG A 148 -25.33 -9.32 -9.43
C ARG A 148 -24.92 -9.48 -10.89
N GLU A 149 -24.49 -10.67 -11.30
CA GLU A 149 -24.14 -10.96 -12.71
C GLU A 149 -25.36 -10.85 -13.63
N GLN A 150 -26.53 -11.25 -13.15
CA GLN A 150 -27.78 -11.22 -13.89
C GLN A 150 -28.63 -9.96 -13.57
N TYR A 151 -28.04 -8.95 -12.94
CA TYR A 151 -28.80 -7.81 -12.39
C TYR A 151 -29.58 -7.07 -13.47
N ALA A 152 -28.99 -6.94 -14.66
CA ALA A 152 -29.63 -6.32 -15.81
C ALA A 152 -30.94 -7.02 -16.22
N ASP A 153 -31.03 -8.34 -16.07
CA ASP A 153 -32.22 -9.12 -16.41
C ASP A 153 -33.39 -8.83 -15.48
N PHE A 154 -33.11 -8.50 -14.21
CA PHE A 154 -34.13 -8.12 -13.23
C PHE A 154 -34.48 -6.63 -13.34
N ALA A 155 -33.46 -5.78 -13.51
CA ALA A 155 -33.64 -4.34 -13.58
C ALA A 155 -34.32 -3.87 -14.88
N GLY A 156 -34.04 -4.53 -16.01
CA GLY A 156 -34.55 -4.14 -17.33
C GLY A 156 -36.08 -4.05 -17.41
N PRO A 157 -36.84 -5.08 -17.01
CA PRO A 157 -38.30 -5.04 -16.96
C PRO A 157 -38.84 -3.93 -16.04
N ILE A 158 -38.22 -3.73 -14.87
CA ILE A 158 -38.62 -2.71 -13.90
C ILE A 158 -38.41 -1.30 -14.47
N ILE A 159 -37.25 -1.06 -15.10
CA ILE A 159 -36.94 0.22 -15.76
C ILE A 159 -37.91 0.50 -16.90
N SER A 160 -38.26 -0.52 -17.69
CA SER A 160 -39.21 -0.41 -18.79
C SER A 160 -40.60 0.02 -18.31
N LEU A 161 -41.07 -0.52 -17.17
CA LEU A 161 -42.32 -0.11 -16.52
C LEU A 161 -42.24 1.29 -15.88
N ALA A 162 -41.06 1.69 -15.41
CA ALA A 162 -40.86 2.96 -14.73
C ALA A 162 -40.80 4.17 -15.70
N GLY A 163 -40.38 3.95 -16.95
CA GLY A 163 -40.26 5.01 -17.96
C GLY A 163 -39.28 6.11 -17.53
N THR A 164 -39.79 7.32 -17.33
CA THR A 164 -38.99 8.48 -16.92
C THR A 164 -38.86 8.67 -15.41
N ASP A 165 -39.40 7.76 -14.60
CA ASP A 165 -39.30 7.87 -13.14
C ASP A 165 -37.87 7.63 -12.64
N VAL A 166 -37.26 8.69 -12.11
CA VAL A 166 -35.89 8.68 -11.62
C VAL A 166 -35.77 7.98 -10.26
N SER A 167 -36.85 7.96 -9.46
CA SER A 167 -36.83 7.37 -8.11
C SER A 167 -36.55 5.87 -8.15
N VAL A 168 -37.19 5.16 -9.09
CA VAL A 168 -37.01 3.72 -9.31
C VAL A 168 -35.57 3.39 -9.72
N LYS A 169 -34.95 4.22 -10.57
CA LYS A 169 -33.54 4.06 -10.95
C LYS A 169 -32.61 4.23 -9.75
N GLY A 170 -32.90 5.19 -8.87
CA GLY A 170 -32.16 5.39 -7.63
C GLY A 170 -32.29 4.21 -6.64
N GLU A 171 -33.46 3.59 -6.55
CA GLU A 171 -33.66 2.38 -5.74
C GLU A 171 -32.93 1.16 -6.30
N LEU A 172 -32.97 0.96 -7.61
CA LEU A 172 -32.20 -0.09 -8.27
C LEU A 172 -30.69 0.13 -8.06
N ALA A 173 -30.18 1.36 -8.22
CA ALA A 173 -28.78 1.66 -7.94
C ALA A 173 -28.38 1.31 -6.49
N ARG A 174 -29.21 1.67 -5.50
CA ARG A 174 -28.97 1.32 -4.08
C ARG A 174 -28.97 -0.20 -3.86
N THR A 175 -29.90 -0.90 -4.51
CA THR A 175 -30.04 -2.35 -4.41
C THR A 175 -28.84 -3.07 -5.04
N PHE A 176 -28.32 -2.56 -6.16
CA PHE A 176 -27.09 -3.07 -6.78
C PHE A 176 -25.87 -2.88 -5.88
N GLU A 177 -25.73 -1.70 -5.26
CA GLU A 177 -24.65 -1.47 -4.30
C GLU A 177 -24.80 -2.39 -3.08
N GLN A 178 -26.02 -2.64 -2.60
CA GLN A 178 -26.25 -3.61 -1.53
C GLN A 178 -25.81 -5.04 -1.92
N LEU A 179 -26.06 -5.49 -3.15
CA LEU A 179 -25.55 -6.78 -3.63
C LEU A 179 -24.02 -6.81 -3.74
N LYS A 180 -23.39 -5.65 -3.96
CA LYS A 180 -21.94 -5.52 -4.10
C LYS A 180 -21.23 -5.52 -2.75
N THR A 181 -21.76 -4.79 -1.75
CA THR A 181 -21.09 -4.58 -0.46
C THR A 181 -21.75 -5.32 0.70
N GLY A 182 -23.05 -5.62 0.62
CA GLY A 182 -23.84 -6.20 1.71
C GLY A 182 -23.63 -7.69 1.94
N PHE A 183 -22.99 -8.37 0.98
CA PHE A 183 -22.67 -9.80 1.04
C PHE A 183 -21.17 -10.08 1.18
N GLU A 184 -20.36 -9.04 1.42
CA GLU A 184 -18.95 -9.23 1.72
C GLU A 184 -18.80 -9.81 3.13
N SER A 185 -18.02 -10.88 3.28
CA SER A 185 -17.69 -11.38 4.61
C SER A 185 -16.87 -10.32 5.37
N PRO A 186 -16.89 -10.31 6.71
CA PRO A 186 -16.03 -9.43 7.50
C PRO A 186 -14.55 -9.57 7.11
N GLU A 187 -14.10 -10.76 6.69
CA GLU A 187 -12.74 -10.97 6.22
C GLU A 187 -12.46 -10.31 4.86
N VAL A 188 -13.43 -10.31 3.93
CA VAL A 188 -13.30 -9.61 2.64
C VAL A 188 -13.29 -8.09 2.84
N ALA A 189 -14.15 -7.58 3.72
CA ALA A 189 -14.16 -6.16 4.06
C ALA A 189 -12.81 -5.72 4.67
N GLU A 190 -12.28 -6.50 5.62
CA GLU A 190 -10.95 -6.25 6.19
C GLU A 190 -9.85 -6.34 5.12
N ALA A 191 -9.90 -7.34 4.23
CA ALA A 191 -8.94 -7.49 3.14
C ALA A 191 -8.94 -6.26 2.22
N ARG A 192 -10.11 -5.68 1.91
CA ARG A 192 -10.18 -4.43 1.13
C ARG A 192 -9.53 -3.26 1.84
N MET A 193 -9.77 -3.09 3.14
CA MET A 193 -9.13 -2.03 3.93
C MET A 193 -7.60 -2.16 3.94
N ILE A 194 -7.10 -3.40 4.08
CA ILE A 194 -5.67 -3.69 4.03
C ILE A 194 -5.10 -3.40 2.63
N LEU A 195 -5.79 -3.83 1.57
CA LEU A 195 -5.40 -3.61 0.18
C LEU A 195 -5.31 -2.10 -0.13
N GLU A 196 -6.33 -1.33 0.23
CA GLU A 196 -6.37 0.12 0.05
C GLU A 196 -5.24 0.81 0.80
N SER A 197 -5.06 0.47 2.09
CA SER A 197 -3.99 1.04 2.93
C SER A 197 -2.61 0.72 2.36
N ALA A 198 -2.37 -0.54 1.97
CA ALA A 198 -1.09 -0.97 1.43
C ALA A 198 -0.77 -0.29 0.09
N ASN A 199 -1.76 -0.15 -0.80
CA ASN A 199 -1.61 0.55 -2.07
C ASN A 199 -1.31 2.04 -1.87
N ALA A 200 -2.02 2.72 -0.97
CA ALA A 200 -1.74 4.12 -0.63
C ALA A 200 -0.30 4.33 -0.15
N PHE A 201 0.26 3.35 0.58
CA PHE A 201 1.67 3.39 0.98
C PHE A 201 2.65 3.04 -0.14
N LEU A 202 2.28 2.18 -1.08
CA LEU A 202 3.10 1.83 -2.24
C LEU A 202 3.22 2.98 -3.25
N GLU A 203 2.20 3.84 -3.37
CA GLU A 203 2.26 5.04 -4.22
C GLU A 203 3.36 6.02 -3.78
N SER A 204 3.66 6.06 -2.48
CA SER A 204 4.72 6.91 -1.93
C SER A 204 5.45 6.19 -0.78
N PRO A 205 6.43 5.30 -1.09
CA PRO A 205 7.09 4.42 -0.12
C PRO A 205 8.19 5.15 0.67
N ARG A 206 7.84 6.31 1.26
CA ARG A 206 8.76 7.13 2.04
C ARG A 206 8.87 6.57 3.45
N LEU A 207 10.11 6.31 3.88
CA LEU A 207 10.42 5.87 5.23
C LEU A 207 10.46 7.04 6.22
N PHE A 208 10.94 8.19 5.78
CA PHE A 208 11.15 9.34 6.67
C PHE A 208 10.22 10.50 6.31
N ALA A 209 9.76 11.21 7.34
CA ALA A 209 8.96 12.41 7.17
C ALA A 209 9.82 13.51 6.50
N PRO A 210 9.30 14.19 5.46
CA PRO A 210 9.97 15.34 4.85
C PRO A 210 10.28 16.43 5.90
N GLY A 211 11.40 17.13 5.73
CA GLY A 211 11.84 18.20 6.64
C GLY A 211 12.67 17.69 7.82
N LEU A 212 12.10 16.83 8.67
CA LEU A 212 12.83 16.31 9.85
C LEU A 212 14.04 15.45 9.47
N ALA A 213 13.90 14.65 8.41
CA ALA A 213 14.99 13.79 7.95
C ALA A 213 16.10 14.61 7.26
N ASP A 214 15.68 15.61 6.49
CA ASP A 214 16.55 16.49 5.72
C ASP A 214 17.51 17.25 6.64
N GLU A 215 16.98 17.89 7.70
CA GLU A 215 17.77 18.66 8.67
C GLU A 215 18.79 17.76 9.38
N ALA A 216 18.34 16.58 9.82
CA ALA A 216 19.19 15.63 10.54
C ALA A 216 20.33 15.08 9.66
N VAL A 217 20.07 14.85 8.36
CA VAL A 217 21.08 14.42 7.40
C VAL A 217 22.04 15.55 7.06
N ASP A 218 21.53 16.75 6.79
CA ASP A 218 22.34 17.91 6.41
C ASP A 218 23.34 18.27 7.52
N GLU A 219 22.97 18.09 8.78
CA GLU A 219 23.87 18.37 9.90
C GLU A 219 25.18 17.56 9.86
N VAL A 220 25.12 16.27 9.54
CA VAL A 220 26.26 15.35 9.65
C VAL A 220 26.86 14.95 8.31
N PHE A 221 26.07 15.01 7.23
CA PHE A 221 26.46 14.55 5.90
C PHE A 221 26.55 15.65 4.84
N SER A 222 26.28 16.92 5.18
CA SER A 222 26.61 18.02 4.27
C SER A 222 28.12 18.14 4.07
N TYR A 223 28.53 18.40 2.84
CA TYR A 223 29.91 18.75 2.52
C TYR A 223 30.06 20.27 2.52
N SER A 224 31.13 20.79 3.13
CA SER A 224 31.51 22.17 2.91
C SER A 224 32.32 22.28 1.60
N GLU A 225 32.32 23.44 0.94
CA GLU A 225 33.09 23.64 -0.31
C GLU A 225 34.59 23.30 -0.12
N ARG A 226 35.14 23.55 1.08
CA ARG A 226 36.53 23.19 1.44
C ARG A 226 36.78 21.68 1.48
N ASP A 227 35.76 20.88 1.78
CA ASP A 227 35.88 19.41 1.80
C ASP A 227 35.98 18.83 0.37
N LEU A 228 35.48 19.56 -0.64
CA LEU A 228 35.44 19.12 -2.04
C LEU A 228 36.76 19.40 -2.78
N GLU A 229 37.43 20.51 -2.45
CA GLU A 229 38.74 20.88 -3.03
C GLU A 229 39.83 19.86 -2.68
N ILE A 230 39.76 19.27 -1.48
CA ILE A 230 40.76 18.34 -0.95
C ILE A 230 40.68 16.95 -1.62
N GLU A 231 39.51 16.54 -2.14
CA GLU A 231 39.37 15.28 -2.90
C GLU A 231 39.74 15.43 -4.39
N GLY A 232 40.23 16.60 -4.83
CA GLY A 232 40.50 16.86 -6.25
C GLY A 232 39.23 16.89 -7.12
N ARG A 233 38.05 17.10 -6.51
CA ARG A 233 36.80 17.29 -7.24
C ARG A 233 36.69 18.74 -7.70
N THR A 234 36.38 18.93 -8.97
CA THR A 234 36.26 20.25 -9.59
C THR A 234 35.10 21.03 -8.94
N PRO A 235 35.26 22.33 -8.62
CA PRO A 235 34.15 23.20 -8.27
C PRO A 235 33.11 23.16 -9.40
N GLY A 236 31.93 22.60 -9.14
CA GLY A 236 30.89 22.33 -10.14
C GLY A 236 30.46 20.87 -10.27
N SER A 237 31.18 19.92 -9.65
CA SER A 237 30.66 18.56 -9.47
C SER A 237 29.46 18.63 -8.54
N ARG A 238 28.26 18.32 -9.05
CA ARG A 238 27.00 18.42 -8.30
C ARG A 238 27.18 17.75 -6.94
N ASN A 239 27.03 18.53 -5.87
CA ASN A 239 26.96 18.00 -4.52
C ASN A 239 25.82 17.00 -4.45
N VAL A 240 26.15 15.71 -4.56
CA VAL A 240 25.26 14.58 -4.29
C VAL A 240 25.06 14.58 -2.78
N THR A 241 24.16 15.43 -2.31
CA THR A 241 23.82 15.47 -0.89
C THR A 241 22.97 14.25 -0.59
N ILE A 242 23.34 13.52 0.45
CA ILE A 242 22.61 12.31 0.92
C ILE A 242 21.12 12.62 1.12
N ARG A 243 20.80 13.86 1.48
CA ARG A 243 19.46 14.42 1.56
C ARG A 243 18.61 14.15 0.31
N GLN A 244 19.16 14.27 -0.89
CA GLN A 244 18.41 14.05 -2.14
C GLN A 244 17.96 12.60 -2.30
N TYR A 245 18.64 11.66 -1.64
CA TYR A 245 18.47 10.23 -1.85
C TYR A 245 17.91 9.48 -0.63
N ILE A 246 17.77 10.13 0.53
CA ILE A 246 17.30 9.47 1.75
C ILE A 246 15.91 8.82 1.59
N ASN A 247 15.03 9.44 0.80
CA ASN A 247 13.73 8.89 0.44
C ASN A 247 13.70 8.29 -0.97
N ASP A 248 14.80 8.35 -1.72
CA ASP A 248 14.93 7.81 -3.08
C ASP A 248 16.31 7.18 -3.34
N THR A 249 16.58 6.11 -2.58
CA THR A 249 17.85 5.40 -2.66
C THR A 249 18.02 4.63 -3.98
N ASP A 250 16.93 4.32 -4.68
CA ASP A 250 16.95 3.66 -5.99
C ASP A 250 17.70 4.52 -7.02
N THR A 251 17.38 5.83 -7.09
CA THR A 251 18.06 6.77 -7.98
C THR A 251 19.54 6.91 -7.65
N TYR A 252 19.93 6.84 -6.36
CA TYR A 252 21.34 6.85 -5.98
C TYR A 252 22.07 5.61 -6.50
N PHE A 253 21.50 4.41 -6.30
CA PHE A 253 22.16 3.16 -6.69
C PHE A 253 22.07 2.87 -8.19
N GLN A 254 21.15 3.51 -8.92
CA GLN A 254 21.21 3.58 -10.39
C GLN A 254 22.41 4.38 -10.88
N ALA A 255 22.73 5.50 -10.21
CA ALA A 255 23.90 6.31 -10.54
C ALA A 255 25.23 5.70 -10.06
N TYR A 256 25.20 4.91 -8.98
CA TYR A 256 26.37 4.27 -8.35
C TYR A 256 26.13 2.77 -8.11
N PRO A 257 26.05 1.95 -9.17
CA PRO A 257 25.69 0.53 -9.08
C PRO A 257 26.72 -0.31 -8.31
N ASP A 258 28.00 0.10 -8.33
CA ASP A 258 29.10 -0.52 -7.57
C ASP A 258 28.90 -0.43 -6.05
N LYS A 259 28.08 0.51 -5.59
CA LYS A 259 27.78 0.73 -4.17
C LYS A 259 26.46 0.09 -3.73
N LYS A 260 25.69 -0.50 -4.65
CA LYS A 260 24.38 -1.08 -4.34
C LYS A 260 24.54 -2.27 -3.38
N PRO A 261 23.78 -2.34 -2.27
CA PRO A 261 23.80 -3.53 -1.42
C PRO A 261 23.13 -4.71 -2.16
N ALA A 262 23.38 -5.93 -1.69
CA ALA A 262 22.64 -7.09 -2.18
C ALA A 262 21.13 -6.88 -1.99
N ASP A 263 20.32 -7.34 -2.95
CA ASP A 263 18.87 -7.21 -2.86
C ASP A 263 18.34 -7.95 -1.63
N TYR A 264 17.41 -7.32 -0.92
CA TYR A 264 16.75 -7.94 0.22
C TYR A 264 15.86 -9.10 -0.25
N VAL A 265 16.33 -10.32 0.00
CA VAL A 265 15.56 -11.56 -0.19
C VAL A 265 14.95 -11.90 1.17
N GLY A 266 13.78 -11.34 1.47
CA GLY A 266 13.14 -11.51 2.79
C GLY A 266 13.03 -12.99 3.18
N GLN A 267 13.50 -13.31 4.39
CA GLN A 267 13.42 -14.66 4.98
C GLN A 267 11.99 -15.03 5.39
#